data_AF-A0A959J342-F1
#
_entry.id   AF-A0A959J342-F1
#
_cell.length_a   1.000
_cell.length_b   1.000
_cell.length_c   1.000
_cell.angle_alpha   90.00
_cell.angle_beta   90.00
_cell.angle_gamma   90.00
#
_symmetry.space_group_name_H-M   'P 1'
#
loop_
_entity.id
_entity.type
_entity.pdbx_description
1 polymer ?
#
loop_
_entity_poly.entity_id
_entity_poly.type
_entity_poly.pdbx_seq_one_letter_code
_entity_poly.pdbx_strand_id
1 'polypeptide(L)'
;MKKCFLICLTVFQMNVVSAQISCDSAYALCDSIRIDSVLFTHNENGDRIHFFIQSTYHTLYAPVFSICPTEEDILLLDNNFELFGIGGPSMVYLYYQFQNFDFSLDSLPGEIILDNSNNSLSDCRIPFNASTAISPNGLEQVIPQKEIILSPNPAKAFLTIYWPTSHSDIRGIQLLDLAGKRQPIRMSDNLMDLSLVPSGLFILHIELNDGTLITKKVIRQ
;
A
#
# COMPACT_ATOMS: atom_id res chain seq x y z
N MET A 1 8.89 68.82 10.57
CA MET A 1 7.94 67.86 11.18
C MET A 1 7.18 67.14 10.08
N LYS A 2 7.37 65.82 9.93
CA LYS A 2 6.35 64.78 9.74
C LYS A 2 7.02 63.49 9.24
N LYS A 3 7.22 62.56 10.19
CA LYS A 3 7.32 61.13 9.92
C LYS A 3 5.91 60.65 9.60
N CYS A 4 5.69 59.99 8.46
CA CYS A 4 4.45 59.27 8.18
C CYS A 4 4.77 57.90 7.56
N PHE A 5 4.71 56.89 8.42
CA PHE A 5 4.15 55.56 8.20
C PHE A 5 4.50 54.82 6.90
N LEU A 6 5.56 54.02 7.01
CA LEU A 6 5.56 52.62 6.58
C LEU A 6 4.45 51.87 7.34
N ILE A 7 3.78 50.93 6.67
CA ILE A 7 2.86 49.85 7.13
C ILE A 7 1.58 49.88 6.28
N CYS A 8 1.58 49.17 5.15
CA CYS A 8 0.39 48.48 4.62
C CYS A 8 0.74 47.60 3.41
N LEU A 9 1.53 46.53 3.58
CA LEU A 9 1.75 45.55 2.49
C LEU A 9 1.99 44.11 2.95
N THR A 10 1.89 43.81 4.25
CA THR A 10 2.13 42.46 4.78
C THR A 10 0.87 41.60 4.93
N VAL A 11 -0.33 42.16 4.72
CA VAL A 11 -1.59 41.39 4.91
C VAL A 11 -1.98 40.59 3.66
N PHE A 12 -1.43 40.94 2.48
CA PHE A 12 -1.75 40.22 1.24
C PHE A 12 -0.95 38.93 1.03
N GLN A 13 0.17 38.73 1.74
CA GLN A 13 0.98 37.52 1.56
C GLN A 13 0.49 36.32 2.37
N MET A 14 -0.33 36.52 3.40
CA MET A 14 -0.86 35.41 4.21
C MET A 14 -2.04 34.68 3.55
N ASN A 15 -2.78 35.34 2.65
CA ASN A 15 -3.94 34.74 1.97
C ASN A 15 -3.56 33.92 0.72
N VAL A 16 -2.39 34.18 0.12
CA VAL A 16 -1.94 33.44 -1.07
C VAL A 16 -1.48 32.05 -0.67
N VAL A 17 -0.82 31.88 0.47
CA VAL A 17 -0.36 30.57 0.96
C VAL A 17 -1.53 29.67 1.33
N SER A 18 -2.58 30.20 1.98
CA SER A 18 -3.77 29.43 2.34
C SER A 18 -4.65 29.10 1.11
N ALA A 19 -4.75 30.01 0.14
CA ALA A 19 -5.43 29.73 -1.12
C ALA A 19 -4.69 28.68 -1.96
N GLN A 20 -3.35 28.71 -2.01
CA GLN A 20 -2.54 27.71 -2.70
C GLN A 20 -2.69 26.32 -2.06
N ILE A 21 -2.65 26.22 -0.73
CA ILE A 21 -2.86 24.95 0.01
C ILE A 21 -4.27 24.39 -0.24
N SER A 22 -5.28 25.27 -0.36
CA SER A 22 -6.65 24.86 -0.65
C SER A 22 -6.86 24.49 -2.13
N CYS A 23 -6.13 25.10 -3.07
CA CYS A 23 -6.15 24.75 -4.48
C CYS A 23 -5.35 23.47 -4.79
N ASP A 24 -4.25 23.21 -4.08
CA ASP A 24 -3.47 21.96 -4.17
C ASP A 24 -4.20 20.78 -3.52
N SER A 25 -5.07 21.03 -2.53
CA SER A 25 -5.86 19.98 -1.85
C SER A 25 -6.99 19.37 -2.70
N ALA A 26 -7.49 20.10 -3.70
CA ALA A 26 -8.63 19.65 -4.51
C ALA A 26 -8.21 18.71 -5.67
N TYR A 27 -6.94 18.70 -6.06
CA TYR A 27 -6.42 17.89 -7.17
C TYR A 27 -5.70 16.60 -6.72
N ALA A 28 -5.30 16.49 -5.45
CA ALA A 28 -4.25 15.54 -5.04
C ALA A 28 -4.75 14.22 -4.44
N LEU A 29 -6.05 13.97 -4.28
CA LEU A 29 -6.48 12.79 -3.52
C LEU A 29 -6.14 11.46 -4.22
N CYS A 30 -6.54 11.30 -5.48
CA CYS A 30 -6.17 10.11 -6.25
C CYS A 30 -4.68 10.00 -6.53
N ASP A 31 -3.99 11.14 -6.66
CA ASP A 31 -2.54 11.12 -6.84
C ASP A 31 -1.80 10.73 -5.55
N SER A 32 -2.43 10.94 -4.39
CA SER A 32 -1.85 10.63 -3.08
C SER A 32 -2.18 9.24 -2.58
N ILE A 33 -3.10 8.51 -3.22
CA ILE A 33 -3.55 7.18 -2.80
C ILE A 33 -3.35 6.18 -3.92
N ARG A 34 -2.60 5.12 -3.63
CA ARG A 34 -2.33 4.06 -4.59
C ARG A 34 -2.34 2.69 -3.94
N ILE A 35 -2.69 1.69 -4.72
CA ILE A 35 -2.49 0.29 -4.33
C ILE A 35 -0.99 0.01 -4.41
N ASP A 36 -0.39 -0.30 -3.26
CA ASP A 36 1.00 -0.73 -3.14
C ASP A 36 1.14 -2.21 -3.53
N SER A 37 0.29 -3.05 -2.96
CA SER A 37 0.28 -4.49 -3.28
C SER A 37 -1.10 -5.12 -3.11
N VAL A 38 -1.29 -6.21 -3.85
CA VAL A 38 -2.47 -7.08 -3.78
C VAL A 38 -2.01 -8.48 -3.42
N LEU A 39 -2.69 -9.12 -2.47
CA LEU A 39 -2.43 -10.49 -2.06
C LEU A 39 -3.74 -11.29 -2.13
N PHE A 40 -3.64 -12.55 -2.53
CA PHE A 40 -4.76 -13.50 -2.49
C PHE A 40 -4.55 -14.50 -1.37
N THR A 41 -5.61 -14.85 -0.66
CA THR A 41 -5.59 -15.99 0.26
C THR A 41 -6.82 -16.86 0.05
N HIS A 42 -6.57 -18.17 0.03
CA HIS A 42 -7.62 -19.18 -0.01
C HIS A 42 -8.09 -19.49 1.41
N ASN A 43 -9.40 -19.57 1.62
CA ASN A 43 -10.01 -19.97 2.89
C ASN A 43 -11.21 -20.89 2.62
N GLU A 44 -11.53 -21.80 3.55
CA GLU A 44 -12.62 -22.76 3.40
C GLU A 44 -14.00 -22.09 3.19
N ASN A 45 -14.12 -20.83 3.63
CA ASN A 45 -15.34 -20.04 3.55
C ASN A 45 -15.35 -19.05 2.37
N GLY A 46 -14.38 -19.11 1.46
CA GLY A 46 -14.26 -18.23 0.29
C GLY A 46 -12.91 -17.50 0.22
N ASP A 47 -12.54 -17.12 -0.99
CA ASP A 47 -11.24 -16.50 -1.27
C ASP A 47 -11.24 -15.03 -0.91
N ARG A 48 -10.07 -14.53 -0.50
CA ARG A 48 -9.87 -13.15 -0.08
C ARG A 48 -8.87 -12.45 -0.97
N ILE A 49 -9.23 -11.25 -1.39
CA ILE A 49 -8.30 -10.26 -1.92
C ILE A 49 -7.91 -9.31 -0.79
N HIS A 50 -6.62 -9.02 -0.69
CA HIS A 50 -6.04 -8.13 0.29
C HIS A 50 -5.37 -6.97 -0.43
N PHE A 51 -5.72 -5.76 -0.06
CA PHE A 51 -5.11 -4.55 -0.60
C PHE A 51 -4.30 -3.85 0.49
N PHE A 52 -3.07 -3.51 0.12
CA PHE A 52 -2.23 -2.60 0.88
C PHE A 52 -2.23 -1.28 0.12
N ILE A 53 -2.93 -0.29 0.66
CA ILE A 53 -3.07 1.02 0.04
C ILE A 53 -2.14 2.00 0.75
N GLN A 54 -1.26 2.61 -0.02
CA GLN A 54 -0.43 3.70 0.47
C GLN A 54 -1.20 5.01 0.29
N SER A 55 -1.40 5.74 1.39
CA SER A 55 -1.85 7.12 1.37
C SER A 55 -0.67 8.02 1.73
N THR A 56 -0.45 9.07 0.95
CA THR A 56 0.46 10.18 1.29
C THR A 56 -0.32 11.45 1.64
N TYR A 57 -1.64 11.37 1.64
CA TYR A 57 -2.51 12.51 1.90
C TYR A 57 -2.44 12.90 3.38
N HIS A 58 -2.47 14.21 3.65
CA HIS A 58 -2.24 14.72 4.99
C HIS A 58 -3.29 14.24 6.00
N THR A 59 -4.57 14.22 5.65
CA THR A 59 -5.63 13.67 6.51
C THR A 59 -6.87 13.37 5.67
N LEU A 60 -7.43 12.17 5.80
CA LEU A 60 -8.75 11.79 5.28
C LEU A 60 -9.63 11.43 6.45
N TYR A 61 -10.78 12.07 6.54
CA TYR A 61 -11.69 11.87 7.65
C TYR A 61 -12.80 10.90 7.23
N ALA A 62 -12.91 9.78 7.95
CA ALA A 62 -13.89 8.71 7.70
C ALA A 62 -14.08 8.32 6.22
N PRO A 63 -13.01 8.05 5.45
CA PRO A 63 -13.18 7.60 4.07
C PRO A 63 -13.79 6.20 4.02
N VAL A 64 -14.67 5.95 3.05
CA VAL A 64 -15.23 4.61 2.80
C VAL A 64 -14.56 4.01 1.58
N PHE A 65 -13.99 2.82 1.70
CA PHE A 65 -13.43 2.09 0.56
C PHE A 65 -14.40 0.98 0.14
N SER A 66 -14.92 1.08 -1.07
CA SER A 66 -15.80 0.08 -1.66
C SER A 66 -15.10 -0.61 -2.81
N ILE A 67 -15.14 -1.93 -2.85
CA ILE A 67 -14.69 -2.69 -4.02
C ILE A 67 -15.83 -2.78 -5.04
N CYS A 68 -15.51 -2.50 -6.29
CA CYS A 68 -16.42 -2.64 -7.42
C CYS A 68 -15.75 -3.54 -8.47
N PRO A 69 -15.95 -4.87 -8.37
CA PRO A 69 -15.61 -5.79 -9.45
C PRO A 69 -16.30 -5.41 -10.76
N THR A 70 -15.64 -5.67 -11.89
CA THR A 70 -16.25 -5.48 -13.22
C THR A 70 -17.18 -6.65 -13.58
N GLU A 71 -17.01 -7.80 -12.94
CA GLU A 71 -17.86 -8.98 -13.14
C GLU A 71 -19.08 -8.95 -12.21
N GLU A 72 -20.28 -9.11 -12.77
CA GLU A 72 -21.54 -8.94 -12.06
C GLU A 72 -21.94 -10.16 -11.19
N ASP A 73 -21.30 -11.32 -11.38
CA ASP A 73 -21.68 -12.59 -10.74
C ASP A 73 -20.93 -12.89 -9.42
N ILE A 74 -20.09 -11.97 -8.95
CA ILE A 74 -19.25 -12.18 -7.77
C ILE A 74 -19.97 -11.68 -6.51
N LEU A 75 -20.21 -12.60 -5.58
CA LEU A 75 -20.87 -12.27 -4.31
C LEU A 75 -19.84 -11.88 -3.24
N LEU A 76 -19.91 -10.64 -2.75
CA LEU A 76 -19.15 -10.18 -1.58
C LEU A 76 -19.74 -10.78 -0.29
N LEU A 77 -18.93 -11.55 0.45
CA LEU A 77 -19.32 -12.19 1.70
C LEU A 77 -18.94 -11.38 2.94
N ASP A 78 -17.72 -10.84 2.95
CA ASP A 78 -17.15 -10.18 4.12
C ASP A 78 -16.11 -9.14 3.70
N ASN A 79 -15.86 -8.17 4.57
CA ASN A 79 -14.79 -7.19 4.45
C ASN A 79 -14.43 -6.63 5.84
N ASN A 80 -13.26 -6.04 5.98
CA ASN A 80 -12.87 -5.33 7.21
C ASN A 80 -13.05 -3.81 7.08
N PHE A 81 -14.29 -3.30 7.10
CA PHE A 81 -14.48 -1.85 7.15
C PHE A 81 -15.12 -1.30 8.42
N GLU A 82 -14.23 -0.75 9.26
CA GLU A 82 -14.47 0.40 10.11
C GLU A 82 -13.19 1.26 10.15
N LEU A 83 -13.06 2.25 9.26
CA LEU A 83 -11.98 3.23 9.30
C LEU A 83 -12.53 4.62 9.57
N PHE A 84 -12.19 5.19 10.73
CA PHE A 84 -12.66 6.52 11.14
C PHE A 84 -11.80 7.66 10.57
N GLY A 85 -10.64 7.35 9.97
CA GLY A 85 -9.79 8.31 9.29
C GLY A 85 -8.40 7.75 8.97
N ILE A 86 -7.71 8.43 8.05
CA ILE A 86 -6.33 8.19 7.64
C ILE A 86 -5.55 9.46 7.94
N GLY A 87 -4.59 9.40 8.86
CA GLY A 87 -3.75 10.55 9.23
C GLY A 87 -2.34 10.42 8.66
N GLY A 88 -1.93 11.40 7.86
CA GLY A 88 -0.59 11.48 7.27
C GLY A 88 -0.24 10.35 6.31
N PRO A 89 1.03 10.30 5.87
CA PRO A 89 1.55 9.18 5.11
C PRO A 89 1.39 7.87 5.90
N SER A 90 0.63 6.94 5.36
CA SER A 90 0.21 5.73 6.07
C SER A 90 -0.08 4.57 5.10
N MET A 91 -0.08 3.36 5.66
CA MET A 91 -0.50 2.14 4.97
C MET A 91 -1.85 1.70 5.51
N VAL A 92 -2.80 1.53 4.60
CA VAL A 92 -4.16 1.11 4.87
C VAL A 92 -4.32 -0.32 4.37
N TYR A 93 -4.76 -1.21 5.24
CA TYR A 93 -4.94 -2.62 4.92
C TYR A 93 -6.42 -2.97 4.83
N LEU A 94 -6.80 -3.50 3.66
CA LEU A 94 -8.18 -3.86 3.34
C LEU A 94 -8.22 -5.32 2.89
N TYR A 95 -9.31 -6.00 3.20
CA TYR A 95 -9.63 -7.28 2.59
C TYR A 95 -11.09 -7.33 2.17
N TYR A 96 -11.34 -8.07 1.10
CA TYR A 96 -12.68 -8.41 0.63
C TYR A 96 -12.72 -9.91 0.38
N GLN A 97 -13.74 -10.57 0.90
CA GLN A 97 -13.96 -12.00 0.76
C GLN A 97 -15.10 -12.26 -0.21
N PHE A 98 -14.89 -13.14 -1.18
CA PHE A 98 -15.87 -13.45 -2.21
C PHE A 98 -16.31 -14.91 -2.15
N GLN A 99 -17.54 -15.17 -2.60
CA GLN A 99 -18.06 -16.51 -2.86
C GLN A 99 -17.98 -16.84 -4.35
N ASN A 100 -17.70 -18.11 -4.67
CA ASN A 100 -17.73 -18.64 -6.04
C ASN A 100 -16.76 -17.96 -7.02
N PHE A 101 -15.67 -17.36 -6.52
CA PHE A 101 -14.61 -16.81 -7.35
C PHE A 101 -13.33 -17.60 -7.09
N ASP A 102 -12.71 -18.14 -8.14
CA ASP A 102 -11.46 -18.89 -8.08
C ASP A 102 -10.35 -18.08 -8.76
N PHE A 103 -9.53 -17.41 -7.95
CA PHE A 103 -8.44 -16.56 -8.45
C PHE A 103 -7.38 -17.32 -9.27
N SER A 104 -7.36 -18.67 -9.22
CA SER A 104 -6.38 -19.49 -9.95
C SER A 104 -6.67 -19.61 -11.45
N LEU A 105 -7.89 -19.29 -11.88
CA LEU A 105 -8.33 -19.37 -13.28
C LEU A 105 -8.86 -18.03 -13.81
N ASP A 106 -9.36 -17.18 -12.91
CA ASP A 106 -10.08 -15.97 -13.26
C ASP A 106 -9.26 -14.70 -12.96
N SER A 107 -9.54 -13.66 -13.75
CA SER A 107 -9.00 -12.32 -13.53
C SER A 107 -10.10 -11.47 -12.93
N LEU A 108 -9.82 -10.77 -11.83
CA LEU A 108 -10.74 -9.83 -11.22
C LEU A 108 -10.30 -8.39 -11.51
N PRO A 109 -10.68 -7.80 -12.65
CA PRO A 109 -10.56 -6.37 -12.84
C PRO A 109 -11.65 -5.64 -12.06
N GLY A 110 -11.33 -4.49 -11.51
CA GLY A 110 -12.30 -3.66 -10.83
C GLY A 110 -11.71 -2.33 -10.39
N GLU A 111 -12.48 -1.63 -9.58
CA GLU A 111 -12.03 -0.39 -8.95
C GLU A 111 -12.24 -0.47 -7.44
N ILE A 112 -11.33 0.15 -6.69
CA ILE A 112 -11.61 0.56 -5.31
C ILE A 112 -12.09 2.00 -5.37
N ILE A 113 -13.32 2.22 -4.94
CA ILE A 113 -13.90 3.55 -4.78
C ILE A 113 -13.64 4.01 -3.36
N LEU A 114 -12.87 5.09 -3.24
CA LEU A 114 -12.77 5.87 -2.03
C LEU A 114 -13.84 6.96 -2.05
N ASP A 115 -14.95 6.69 -1.38
CA ASP A 115 -16.04 7.65 -1.19
C ASP A 115 -15.64 8.68 -0.12
N ASN A 116 -15.65 9.94 -0.54
CA ASN A 116 -15.35 11.12 0.28
C ASN A 116 -16.51 12.11 0.30
N SER A 117 -17.73 11.66 -0.03
CA SER A 117 -18.95 12.48 -0.03
C SER A 117 -19.25 13.15 1.31
N ASN A 118 -18.65 12.66 2.40
CA ASN A 118 -18.72 13.28 3.73
C ASN A 118 -17.80 14.51 3.91
N ASN A 119 -17.00 14.86 2.90
CA ASN A 119 -16.11 16.01 2.89
C ASN A 119 -16.14 16.72 1.51
N SER A 120 -15.38 17.79 1.34
CA SER A 120 -15.38 18.60 0.10
C SER A 120 -14.49 18.05 -1.01
N LEU A 121 -13.89 16.87 -0.84
CA LEU A 121 -13.03 16.24 -1.83
C LEU A 121 -13.85 15.33 -2.75
N SER A 122 -13.43 15.21 -4.00
CA SER A 122 -14.03 14.26 -4.94
C SER A 122 -13.70 12.83 -4.54
N ASP A 123 -14.61 11.91 -4.84
CA ASP A 123 -14.35 10.48 -4.74
C ASP A 123 -13.12 10.10 -5.57
N CYS A 124 -12.36 9.12 -5.07
CA CYS A 124 -11.25 8.57 -5.81
C CYS A 124 -11.55 7.16 -6.31
N ARG A 125 -11.21 6.87 -7.55
CA ARG A 125 -11.34 5.54 -8.16
C ARG A 125 -9.96 4.99 -8.46
N ILE A 126 -9.62 3.87 -7.85
CA ILE A 126 -8.32 3.24 -8.02
C ILE A 126 -8.55 1.92 -8.76
N PRO A 127 -8.24 1.86 -10.07
CA PRO A 127 -8.40 0.63 -10.82
C PRO A 127 -7.39 -0.41 -10.33
N PHE A 128 -7.84 -1.66 -10.29
CA PHE A 128 -7.00 -2.82 -10.07
C PHE A 128 -7.30 -3.89 -11.11
N ASN A 129 -6.29 -4.69 -11.42
CA ASN A 129 -6.47 -5.91 -12.18
C ASN A 129 -5.78 -7.05 -11.45
N ALA A 130 -6.58 -7.91 -10.85
CA ALA A 130 -6.13 -9.05 -10.08
C ALA A 130 -6.18 -10.31 -10.95
N SER A 131 -5.10 -10.63 -11.65
CA SER A 131 -4.94 -11.90 -12.38
C SER A 131 -3.79 -12.71 -11.81
N THR A 132 -3.98 -13.99 -11.50
CA THR A 132 -2.85 -14.86 -11.15
C THR A 132 -2.11 -15.30 -12.43
N ALA A 133 -0.81 -15.08 -12.50
CA ALA A 133 0.05 -15.77 -13.47
C ALA A 133 0.58 -17.02 -12.77
N ILE A 134 0.18 -18.20 -13.24
CA ILE A 134 0.56 -19.47 -12.63
C ILE A 134 2.09 -19.64 -12.71
N SER A 135 2.77 -19.52 -11.56
CA SER A 135 4.15 -20.00 -11.39
C SER A 135 4.10 -21.49 -11.00
N PRO A 136 4.92 -22.38 -11.59
CA PRO A 136 4.79 -23.84 -11.44
C PRO A 136 4.90 -24.40 -10.01
N ASN A 137 5.16 -23.57 -8.99
CA ASN A 137 5.45 -23.99 -7.61
C ASN A 137 4.52 -23.39 -6.54
N GLY A 138 3.24 -23.11 -6.87
CA GLY A 138 2.17 -23.10 -5.87
C GLY A 138 2.19 -22.00 -4.80
N LEU A 139 2.71 -20.81 -5.12
CA LEU A 139 2.41 -19.57 -4.40
C LEU A 139 2.24 -18.44 -5.42
N GLU A 140 1.03 -17.90 -5.48
CA GLU A 140 0.56 -16.94 -6.48
C GLU A 140 1.07 -15.52 -6.19
N GLN A 141 1.72 -14.88 -7.16
CA GLN A 141 2.09 -13.46 -7.09
C GLN A 141 2.02 -12.83 -8.49
N VAL A 142 1.31 -11.70 -8.59
CA VAL A 142 1.21 -10.87 -9.80
C VAL A 142 2.54 -10.13 -9.98
N ILE A 143 3.21 -10.29 -11.13
CA ILE A 143 4.55 -9.75 -11.39
C ILE A 143 4.48 -8.40 -12.14
N PRO A 144 4.63 -7.24 -11.48
CA PRO A 144 5.08 -6.02 -12.14
C PRO A 144 6.59 -6.12 -12.43
N GLN A 145 7.04 -5.63 -13.59
CA GLN A 145 8.39 -5.79 -14.20
C GLN A 145 9.63 -5.35 -13.38
N LYS A 146 9.52 -5.04 -12.07
CA LYS A 146 10.64 -4.74 -11.15
C LYS A 146 10.60 -5.63 -9.90
N GLU A 147 10.17 -6.87 -10.03
CA GLU A 147 9.88 -7.68 -8.85
C GLU A 147 11.13 -8.32 -8.25
N ILE A 148 11.35 -8.03 -6.98
CA ILE A 148 12.35 -8.69 -6.14
C ILE A 148 11.82 -10.08 -5.75
N ILE A 149 12.66 -11.11 -5.92
CA ILE A 149 12.31 -12.48 -5.54
C ILE A 149 12.93 -12.78 -4.17
N LEU A 150 12.14 -13.39 -3.27
CA LEU A 150 12.61 -13.80 -1.95
C LEU A 150 12.66 -15.33 -1.87
N SER A 151 13.80 -15.91 -1.50
CA SER A 151 13.90 -17.36 -1.32
C SER A 151 14.96 -17.78 -0.30
N PRO A 152 14.69 -18.79 0.55
CA PRO A 152 13.42 -19.51 0.67
C PRO A 152 12.37 -18.69 1.43
N ASN A 153 11.09 -18.83 1.08
CA ASN A 153 9.98 -18.23 1.81
C ASN A 153 8.81 -19.21 1.82
N PRO A 154 8.51 -19.90 2.94
CA PRO A 154 8.98 -19.65 4.30
C PRO A 154 10.48 -19.90 4.55
N ALA A 155 11.07 -19.08 5.43
CA ALA A 155 12.48 -19.13 5.83
C ALA A 155 12.65 -19.65 7.26
N LYS A 156 13.69 -20.46 7.49
CA LYS A 156 14.06 -20.95 8.84
C LYS A 156 15.11 -20.10 9.56
N ALA A 157 15.99 -19.44 8.83
CA ALA A 157 17.08 -18.67 9.44
C ALA A 157 17.60 -17.64 8.46
N PHE A 158 17.66 -17.98 7.17
CA PHE A 158 18.17 -17.10 6.15
C PHE A 158 17.16 -16.94 5.02
N LEU A 159 17.11 -15.72 4.49
CA LEU A 159 16.26 -15.33 3.37
C LEU A 159 17.15 -14.60 2.35
N THR A 160 17.19 -15.08 1.12
CA THR A 160 17.95 -14.44 0.03
C THR A 160 17.02 -13.53 -0.77
N ILE A 161 17.52 -12.35 -1.10
CA ILE A 161 16.84 -11.33 -1.90
C ILE A 161 17.47 -11.29 -3.30
N TYR A 162 16.74 -11.70 -4.33
CA TYR A 162 17.21 -11.70 -5.72
C TYR A 162 16.67 -10.46 -6.46
N TRP A 163 17.58 -9.73 -7.09
CA TRP A 163 17.29 -8.46 -7.76
C TRP A 163 17.29 -8.64 -9.28
N PRO A 164 16.29 -8.13 -10.02
CA PRO A 164 16.20 -8.29 -11.46
C PRO A 164 17.15 -7.37 -12.27
N THR A 165 17.71 -6.32 -11.66
CA THR A 165 18.68 -5.39 -12.30
C THR A 165 19.81 -5.01 -11.33
N SER A 166 20.95 -4.57 -11.86
CA SER A 166 22.09 -4.09 -11.06
C SER A 166 21.61 -3.04 -10.06
N HIS A 167 21.87 -3.29 -8.77
CA HIS A 167 21.39 -2.53 -7.61
C HIS A 167 20.99 -1.09 -7.96
N SER A 168 19.69 -0.84 -8.13
CA SER A 168 19.19 0.49 -7.85
C SER A 168 19.53 0.74 -6.38
N ASP A 169 20.31 1.78 -6.11
CA ASP A 169 20.94 1.97 -4.81
C ASP A 169 19.89 1.88 -3.69
N ILE A 170 20.01 0.84 -2.86
CA ILE A 170 19.06 0.56 -1.79
C ILE A 170 19.32 1.59 -0.68
N ARG A 171 18.27 2.31 -0.30
CA ARG A 171 18.32 3.27 0.80
C ARG A 171 18.16 2.60 2.15
N GLY A 172 17.30 1.60 2.25
CA GLY A 172 17.05 0.90 3.51
C GLY A 172 16.23 -0.37 3.37
N ILE A 173 16.47 -1.31 4.28
CA ILE A 173 15.72 -2.57 4.38
C ILE A 173 15.22 -2.71 5.82
N GLN A 174 13.94 -3.01 5.99
CA GLN A 174 13.29 -3.19 7.30
C GLN A 174 12.35 -4.39 7.27
N LEU A 175 12.35 -5.18 8.33
CA LEU A 175 11.36 -6.23 8.53
C LEU A 175 10.40 -5.80 9.64
N LEU A 176 9.10 -5.84 9.38
CA LEU A 176 8.04 -5.41 10.29
C LEU A 176 7.14 -6.60 10.63
N ASP A 177 6.70 -6.70 11.87
CA ASP A 177 5.59 -7.58 12.22
C ASP A 177 4.23 -6.98 11.82
N LEU A 178 3.15 -7.72 12.05
CA LEU A 178 1.79 -7.28 11.71
C LEU A 178 1.32 -6.07 12.53
N ALA A 179 2.00 -5.74 13.64
CA ALA A 179 1.76 -4.53 14.41
C ALA A 179 2.63 -3.34 13.93
N GLY A 180 3.40 -3.52 12.85
CA GLY A 180 4.30 -2.51 12.31
C GLY A 180 5.60 -2.34 13.11
N LYS A 181 5.88 -3.23 14.08
CA LYS A 181 7.10 -3.15 14.89
C LYS A 181 8.27 -3.78 14.15
N ARG A 182 9.38 -3.03 14.14
CA ARG A 182 10.66 -3.46 13.52
C ARG A 182 11.24 -4.68 14.23
N GLN A 183 11.64 -5.65 13.43
CA GLN A 183 12.33 -6.86 13.87
C GLN A 183 13.84 -6.73 13.67
N PRO A 184 14.64 -7.34 14.55
CA PRO A 184 16.09 -7.35 14.40
C PRO A 184 16.48 -8.25 13.22
N ILE A 185 17.01 -7.67 12.16
CA ILE A 185 17.58 -8.38 11.02
C ILE A 185 19.04 -7.98 10.82
N ARG A 186 19.84 -8.90 10.27
CA ARG A 186 21.20 -8.58 9.81
C ARG A 186 21.29 -8.87 8.33
N MET A 187 21.89 -7.94 7.59
CA MET A 187 22.10 -8.08 6.15
C MET A 187 23.57 -8.38 5.88
N SER A 188 23.81 -9.34 4.99
CA SER A 188 25.11 -9.60 4.37
C SER A 188 24.88 -9.77 2.88
N ASP A 189 25.22 -8.74 2.10
CA ASP A 189 24.87 -8.63 0.68
C ASP A 189 23.36 -8.85 0.48
N ASN A 190 22.99 -9.90 -0.25
CA ASN A 190 21.61 -10.28 -0.55
C ASN A 190 21.00 -11.25 0.47
N LEU A 191 21.74 -11.63 1.50
CA LEU A 191 21.31 -12.57 2.52
C LEU A 191 20.84 -11.82 3.77
N MET A 192 19.60 -12.08 4.16
CA MET A 192 19.01 -11.60 5.40
C MET A 192 19.02 -12.72 6.44
N ASP A 193 19.64 -12.46 7.58
CA ASP A 193 19.62 -13.33 8.77
C ASP A 193 18.40 -12.99 9.64
N LEU A 194 17.53 -13.99 9.78
CA LEU A 194 16.29 -14.02 10.53
C LEU A 194 16.39 -14.90 11.78
N SER A 195 17.58 -15.34 12.19
CA SER A 195 17.78 -16.25 13.33
C SER A 195 17.24 -15.69 14.65
N LEU A 196 17.28 -14.37 14.82
CA LEU A 196 16.75 -13.65 15.99
C LEU A 196 15.28 -13.26 15.85
N VAL A 197 14.66 -13.51 14.70
CA VAL A 197 13.26 -13.18 14.43
C VAL A 197 12.38 -14.37 14.83
N PRO A 198 11.34 -14.18 15.67
CA PRO A 198 10.39 -15.23 16.01
C PRO A 198 9.65 -15.78 14.80
N SER A 199 9.16 -17.02 14.90
CA SER A 199 8.28 -17.60 13.88
C SER A 199 7.01 -16.76 13.72
N GLY A 200 6.57 -16.54 12.49
CA GLY A 200 5.41 -15.69 12.21
C GLY A 200 5.39 -15.10 10.80
N LEU A 201 4.42 -14.22 10.59
CA LEU A 201 4.22 -13.47 9.35
C LEU A 201 4.78 -12.06 9.51
N PHE A 202 5.57 -11.63 8.53
CA PHE A 202 6.25 -10.35 8.51
C PHE A 202 6.13 -9.67 7.15
N ILE A 203 6.33 -8.36 7.16
CA ILE A 203 6.36 -7.50 5.98
C ILE A 203 7.79 -6.95 5.83
N LEU A 204 8.42 -7.24 4.70
CA LEU A 204 9.71 -6.71 4.30
C LEU A 204 9.50 -5.43 3.51
N HIS A 205 10.03 -4.33 4.02
CA HIS A 205 10.08 -3.03 3.35
C HIS A 205 11.49 -2.77 2.82
N ILE A 206 11.57 -2.43 1.54
CA ILE A 206 12.81 -2.07 0.86
C ILE A 206 12.60 -0.68 0.24
N GLU A 207 13.29 0.31 0.76
CA GLU A 207 13.29 1.67 0.22
C GLU A 207 14.47 1.83 -0.74
N LEU A 208 14.21 2.30 -1.94
CA LEU A 208 15.22 2.63 -2.95
C LEU A 208 15.59 4.12 -2.85
N ASN A 209 16.76 4.50 -3.38
CA ASN A 209 17.22 5.89 -3.37
C ASN A 209 16.32 6.86 -4.16
N ASP A 210 15.53 6.35 -5.11
CA ASP A 210 14.53 7.15 -5.84
C ASP A 210 13.22 7.35 -5.04
N GLY A 211 13.15 6.84 -3.81
CA GLY A 211 11.98 6.92 -2.94
C GLY A 211 10.95 5.82 -3.19
N THR A 212 11.19 4.91 -4.15
CA THR A 212 10.33 3.74 -4.35
C THR A 212 10.39 2.84 -3.13
N LEU A 213 9.21 2.42 -2.65
CA LEU A 213 9.08 1.42 -1.61
C LEU A 213 8.65 0.09 -2.24
N ILE A 214 9.36 -0.98 -1.92
CA ILE A 214 9.00 -2.35 -2.33
C ILE A 214 8.64 -3.14 -1.08
N THR A 215 7.43 -3.70 -1.09
CA THR A 215 6.86 -4.45 0.02
C THR A 215 6.76 -5.93 -0.32
N LYS A 216 7.22 -6.81 0.57
CA LYS A 216 7.16 -8.26 0.38
C LYS A 216 6.76 -9.03 1.63
N LYS A 217 5.96 -10.08 1.46
CA LYS A 217 5.59 -11.01 2.54
C LYS A 217 6.77 -11.91 2.89
N VAL A 218 7.07 -12.07 4.18
CA VAL A 218 8.07 -13.02 4.69
C VAL A 218 7.43 -13.89 5.75
N ILE A 219 7.57 -15.21 5.61
CA ILE A 219 7.11 -16.20 6.59
C ILE A 219 8.34 -16.81 7.26
N ARG A 220 8.42 -16.72 8.59
CA ARG A 220 9.50 -17.28 9.41
C ARG A 220 8.99 -18.54 10.14
N GLN A 221 9.74 -19.64 10.04
CA GLN A 221 9.40 -20.96 10.64
C GLN A 221 10.24 -21.39 11.83
#